data_AF-A0A1G3ZYZ3-F1
#
_entry.id   AF-A0A1G3ZYZ3-F1
#
_cell.length_a   1.000
_cell.length_b   1.000
_cell.length_c   1.000
_cell.angle_alpha   90.00
_cell.angle_beta   90.00
_cell.angle_gamma   90.00
#
_symmetry.space_group_name_H-M   'P 1'
#
loop_
_entity.id
_entity.type
_entity.pdbx_description
1 polymer ?
#
loop_
_entity_poly.entity_id
_entity_poly.type
_entity_poly.pdbx_seq_one_letter_code
_entity_poly.pdbx_strand_id
1 'polypeptide(L)' 'MIYPDYVKMAQSFNVPAERVLYRKDVRPALERMLASKEPYVLDMITPYTEHVLPMIPANTSFKSIIIE' A
#
# COMPACT_ATOMS: atom_id res chain seq x y z
N MET A 1 0.61 11.74 -12.24
CA MET A 1 0.05 10.59 -12.98
C MET A 1 0.67 9.33 -12.40
N ILE A 2 -0.13 8.33 -12.05
CA ILE A 2 0.36 7.07 -11.45
C ILE A 2 0.08 5.96 -12.46
N TYR A 3 1.14 5.26 -12.86
CA TYR A 3 1.10 4.22 -13.89
C TYR A 3 1.82 2.96 -13.39
N PRO A 4 1.27 1.76 -13.63
CA PRO A 4 0.00 1.50 -14.33
C PRO A 4 -1.23 1.91 -13.51
N ASP A 5 -2.38 1.99 -14.17
CA ASP A 5 -3.67 2.30 -13.53
C ASP A 5 -4.32 0.99 -13.04
N TYR A 6 -3.97 0.58 -11.82
CA TYR A 6 -4.49 -0.65 -11.21
C TYR A 6 -6.00 -0.61 -10.95
N VAL A 7 -6.57 0.59 -10.75
CA VAL A 7 -8.02 0.75 -10.60
C VAL A 7 -8.73 0.36 -11.89
N LYS A 8 -8.27 0.88 -13.04
CA LYS A 8 -8.83 0.49 -14.35
C LYS A 8 -8.63 -0.98 -14.67
N MET A 9 -7.46 -1.54 -14.32
CA MET A 9 -7.22 -2.97 -14.50
C MET A 9 -8.20 -3.81 -13.69
N ALA A 10 -8.40 -3.53 -12.40
CA ALA A 10 -9.35 -4.24 -11.55
C ALA A 10 -10.80 -4.14 -12.07
N GLN A 11 -11.21 -2.94 -12.49
CA GLN A 11 -12.53 -2.70 -13.06
C GLN A 11 -12.79 -3.53 -14.33
N SER A 12 -11.77 -3.81 -15.16
CA SER A 12 -11.92 -4.68 -16.34
C SER A 12 -12.24 -6.14 -16.00
N PHE A 13 -12.00 -6.56 -14.75
CA PHE A 13 -12.38 -7.88 -14.23
C PHE A 13 -13.69 -7.83 -13.42
N ASN A 14 -14.46 -6.75 -13.52
CA ASN A 14 -15.64 -6.48 -12.69
C ASN A 14 -15.34 -6.50 -11.18
N VAL A 15 -14.13 -6.09 -10.79
CA VAL A 15 -13.74 -5.97 -9.39
C VAL A 15 -13.83 -4.50 -8.97
N PRO A 16 -14.68 -4.15 -7.98
CA PRO A 16 -14.69 -2.83 -7.36
C PRO A 16 -13.29 -2.41 -6.92
N ALA A 17 -12.91 -1.17 -7.25
CA ALA A 17 -11.61 -0.65 -6.89
C ALA A 17 -11.62 0.86 -6.67
N GLU A 18 -10.81 1.32 -5.72
CA GLU A 18 -10.56 2.74 -5.47
C GLU A 18 -9.08 2.99 -5.15
N ARG A 19 -8.63 4.23 -5.32
CA ARG A 19 -7.25 4.66 -5.04
C ARG A 19 -7.20 5.62 -3.86
N VAL A 20 -6.26 5.39 -2.95
CA VAL A 20 -6.01 6.22 -1.77
C VAL A 20 -4.68 6.95 -1.91
N LEU A 21 -4.75 8.29 -1.90
CA LEU A 21 -3.58 9.18 -2.00
C LEU A 21 -3.17 9.80 -0.66
N TYR A 22 -4.13 9.98 0.26
CA TYR A 22 -3.91 10.68 1.51
C TYR A 22 -4.17 9.80 2.72
N ARG A 23 -3.34 9.94 3.75
CA ARG A 23 -3.41 9.14 4.98
C ARG A 23 -4.78 9.22 5.68
N LYS A 24 -5.44 10.38 5.61
CA LYS A 24 -6.78 10.60 6.21
C LYS A 24 -7.86 9.70 5.60
N ASP A 25 -7.68 9.28 4.35
CA ASP A 25 -8.67 8.51 3.60
C ASP A 25 -8.45 6.99 3.75
N VAL A 26 -7.32 6.57 4.32
CA VAL A 26 -6.95 5.15 4.50
C VAL A 26 -7.95 4.41 5.37
N ARG A 27 -8.29 4.94 6.55
CA ARG A 27 -9.22 4.27 7.48
C ARG A 27 -10.61 4.10 6.86
N PRO A 28 -11.27 5.17 6.33
CA PRO A 28 -12.57 5.01 5.67
C PRO A 28 -12.56 4.06 4.46
N ALA A 29 -11.49 4.06 3.65
CA ALA A 29 -11.41 3.19 2.48
C ALA A 29 -11.23 1.71 2.86
N LEU A 30 -10.42 1.42 3.88
CA LEU A 30 -10.31 0.08 4.45
C LEU A 30 -11.65 -0.41 5.01
N GLU A 31 -12.40 0.44 5.71
CA GLU A 31 -13.73 0.09 6.23
C GLU A 31 -14.70 -0.28 5.11
N ARG A 32 -14.73 0.48 4.00
CA ARG A 32 -15.54 0.13 2.81
C ARG A 32 -15.11 -1.18 2.17
N MET A 33 -13.80 -1.38 1.98
CA MET A 33 -13.23 -2.58 1.39
C MET A 33 -13.59 -3.83 2.23
N LEU A 34 -13.41 -3.77 3.55
CA LEU A 34 -13.69 -4.89 4.47
C LEU A 34 -15.19 -5.15 4.67
N ALA A 35 -16.04 -4.14 4.49
CA ALA A 35 -17.50 -4.32 4.52
C ALA A 35 -18.06 -4.97 3.24
N SER A 36 -17.29 -4.94 2.13
CA SER A 36 -17.69 -5.51 0.84
C SER A 36 -17.97 -7.01 0.95
N LYS A 37 -18.98 -7.47 0.22
CA LYS A 37 -19.28 -8.91 0.01
C LYS A 37 -18.69 -9.45 -1.29
N GLU A 38 -18.09 -8.57 -2.08
CA GLU A 38 -17.44 -8.87 -3.36
C GLU A 38 -15.93 -8.72 -3.22
N PRO A 39 -15.13 -9.33 -4.12
CA PRO A 39 -13.71 -8.98 -4.26
C PRO A 39 -13.54 -7.47 -4.39
N TYR A 40 -12.47 -6.92 -3.81
CA TYR A 40 -12.25 -5.48 -3.78
C TYR A 40 -10.74 -5.20 -3.88
N VAL A 41 -10.36 -4.20 -4.67
CA VAL A 41 -8.97 -3.73 -4.76
C VAL A 41 -8.84 -2.31 -4.20
N LEU A 42 -7.95 -2.14 -3.23
CA LEU A 42 -7.57 -0.83 -2.73
C LEU A 42 -6.15 -0.49 -3.20
N ASP A 43 -6.03 0.47 -4.12
CA ASP A 43 -4.75 0.93 -4.64
C ASP A 43 -4.19 2.05 -3.75
N MET A 44 -3.24 1.71 -2.87
CA MET A 44 -2.66 2.65 -1.91
C MET A 44 -1.35 3.24 -2.42
N ILE A 45 -1.31 4.56 -2.50
CA ILE A 45 -0.11 5.28 -2.97
C ILE A 45 0.77 5.63 -1.77
N THR A 46 1.99 5.12 -1.80
CA THR A 46 3.03 5.40 -0.80
C THR A 46 4.21 6.12 -1.45
N PRO A 47 4.97 6.93 -0.68
CA PRO A 47 6.24 7.47 -1.17
C PRO A 47 7.22 6.33 -1.50
N TYR A 48 8.02 6.51 -2.55
CA TYR A 48 9.07 5.56 -2.92
C TYR A 48 10.30 5.64 -1.98
N THR A 49 10.46 6.75 -1.27
CA THR A 49 11.64 7.06 -0.46
C THR A 49 11.64 6.40 0.92
N GLU A 50 10.60 5.64 1.26
CA GLU A 50 10.50 4.97 2.56
C GLU A 50 11.49 3.80 2.64
N HIS A 51 12.21 3.72 3.76
CA HIS A 51 13.13 2.62 4.05
C HIS A 51 12.49 1.61 4.99
N VAL A 52 12.79 0.32 4.78
CA VAL A 52 12.40 -0.73 5.73
C VAL A 52 13.39 -0.73 6.89
N LEU A 53 12.88 -0.45 8.09
CA LEU A 53 13.64 -0.41 9.33
C LEU A 53 12.94 -1.25 10.43
N PRO A 54 13.68 -1.84 11.39
CA PRO A 54 15.13 -1.77 11.49
C PRO A 54 15.84 -2.67 10.47
N MET A 55 17.08 -2.33 10.13
CA MET A 55 17.93 -3.10 9.22
C MET A 55 19.29 -3.36 9.85
N ILE A 56 19.76 -4.62 9.78
CA ILE A 56 21.16 -4.96 10.06
C ILE A 56 21.88 -5.07 8.71
N PRO A 57 22.90 -4.25 8.42
CA PRO A 57 23.65 -4.34 7.18
C PRO A 57 24.25 -5.73 6.96
N ALA A 58 24.34 -6.15 5.69
CA ALA A 58 24.92 -7.45 5.35
C ALA A 58 26.33 -7.62 5.94
N ASN A 59 26.62 -8.80 6.45
CA ASN A 59 27.89 -9.17 7.09
C ASN A 59 28.23 -8.40 8.38
N THR A 60 27.24 -7.84 9.07
CA THR A 60 27.42 -7.21 10.39
C THR A 60 26.69 -7.97 11.50
N SER A 61 26.90 -7.57 12.75
CA SER A 61 26.24 -8.20 13.91
C SER A 61 25.03 -7.40 14.38
N PHE A 62 24.20 -7.98 15.26
CA PHE A 62 23.08 -7.31 15.92
C PHE A 62 23.42 -5.92 16.50
N LYS A 63 24.66 -5.71 16.94
CA LYS A 63 25.14 -4.41 17.47
C LYS A 63 25.14 -3.27 16.42
N SER A 64 25.01 -3.60 15.13
CA SER A 64 25.06 -2.64 14.01
C SER A 64 23.67 -2.31 13.46
N ILE A 65 22.62 -2.50 14.28
CA ILE A 65 21.23 -2.22 13.90
C ILE A 65 21.05 -0.73 13.54
N ILE A 66 20.38 -0.48 12.41
CA ILE A 66 19.90 0.84 12.00
C ILE A 66 18.42 0.91 12.35
N ILE A 67 18.02 1.93 13.09
CA ILE A 67 16.65 2.11 13.61
C ILE A 67 15.97 3.38 13.07
N GLU A 68 16.74 4.30 12.50
CA GLU A 68 16.30 5.58 11.92
C GLU A 68 16.96 5.78 10.55
#